data_AF-A0AAD7RBS8-F1
#
_entry.id   AF-A0AAD7RBS8-F1
#
_cell.length_a   1.000
_cell.length_b   1.000
_cell.length_c   1.000
_cell.angle_alpha   90.00
_cell.angle_beta   90.00
_cell.angle_gamma   90.00
#
_symmetry.space_group_name_H-M   'P 1'
#
loop_
_entity.id
_entity.type
_entity.pdbx_description
1 polymer ?
#
loop_
_entity_poly.entity_id
_entity_poly.type
_entity_poly.pdbx_seq_one_letter_code
_entity_poly.pdbx_strand_id
1 'polypeptide(L)'
;MDQDGPETEVGLAEFMERPLGPWGVLQIAAGTGLSVYAVWAGVLMPGFRRVPLKLQVPYLPASRTQVRNVMALLKGRSGGFVDLGSGDGRIVLQAHSHGFHPAVGYELNPWLLRLSRFNAWRAGHYGQVSYLKKDLWKVSLADCKNVSVFLAPSVLPLLQVKLVAELPDGAVVIAGRFPFPDWTPCKVEGEGVDQAWAYYIQAQRGGPERGGSGGGRAPDTHSGPHPAGGPLLLRVVSKLQ
;
A
#
# COMPACT_ATOMS: atom_id res chain seq x y z
N MET A 1 35.99 -54.14 29.21
CA MET A 1 36.89 -53.58 30.23
C MET A 1 36.65 -52.10 30.24
N ASP A 2 35.69 -51.77 31.08
CA ASP A 2 35.12 -50.47 31.32
C ASP A 2 36.17 -49.56 31.98
N GLN A 3 36.42 -48.40 31.39
CA GLN A 3 37.18 -47.32 32.00
C GLN A 3 36.30 -46.07 32.05
N ASP A 4 35.21 -46.15 32.81
CA ASP A 4 34.55 -44.97 33.37
C ASP A 4 35.03 -44.88 34.82
N GLY A 5 36.01 -44.01 35.06
CA GLY A 5 36.61 -43.81 36.37
C GLY A 5 35.73 -42.94 37.28
N PRO A 6 35.79 -43.13 38.61
CA PRO A 6 35.03 -42.35 39.59
C PRO A 6 35.40 -40.86 39.61
N GLU A 7 36.50 -40.45 38.99
CA GLU A 7 36.98 -39.06 39.02
C GLU A 7 36.11 -38.10 38.19
N THR A 8 35.54 -38.57 37.08
CA THR A 8 34.61 -37.76 36.27
C THR A 8 33.27 -37.56 36.98
N GLU A 9 32.77 -38.57 37.71
CA GLU A 9 31.54 -38.43 38.49
C GLU A 9 31.75 -37.58 39.74
N VAL A 10 32.89 -37.70 40.42
CA VAL A 10 33.24 -36.89 41.59
C VAL A 10 33.42 -35.42 41.22
N GLY A 11 34.09 -35.12 40.09
CA GLY A 11 34.25 -33.74 39.62
C GLY A 11 32.93 -33.08 39.20
N LEU A 12 32.01 -33.85 38.61
CA LEU A 12 30.66 -33.38 38.27
C LEU A 12 29.79 -33.18 39.52
N ALA A 13 29.86 -34.10 40.49
CA ALA A 13 29.13 -34.00 41.75
C ALA A 13 29.61 -32.80 42.60
N GLU A 14 30.93 -32.57 42.68
CA GLU A 14 31.49 -31.43 43.42
C GLU A 14 31.11 -30.08 42.78
N PHE A 15 30.98 -30.04 41.46
CA PHE A 15 30.53 -28.84 40.74
C PHE A 15 29.04 -28.55 40.96
N MET A 16 28.22 -29.59 41.14
CA MET A 16 26.77 -29.48 41.39
C MET A 16 26.43 -29.08 42.83
N GLU A 17 27.29 -29.38 43.81
CA GLU A 17 27.06 -29.08 45.24
C GLU A 17 27.45 -27.65 45.65
N ARG A 18 28.09 -26.87 44.77
CA ARG A 18 28.49 -25.49 45.10
C ARG A 18 27.28 -24.54 45.09
N PRO A 19 26.96 -23.87 46.22
CA PRO A 19 25.86 -22.92 46.24
C PRO A 19 26.15 -21.76 45.28
N LEU A 20 25.24 -21.56 44.33
CA LEU A 20 25.36 -20.50 43.32
C LEU A 20 25.33 -19.13 44.02
N GLY A 21 26.47 -18.44 44.03
CA GLY A 21 26.55 -17.08 44.54
C GLY A 21 25.69 -16.11 43.71
N PRO A 22 25.38 -14.90 44.23
CA PRO A 22 24.56 -13.89 43.54
C PRO A 22 25.04 -13.59 42.11
N TRP A 23 26.35 -13.65 41.89
CA TRP A 23 26.98 -13.46 40.59
C TRP A 23 26.72 -14.61 39.60
N GLY A 24 26.72 -15.86 40.08
CA GLY A 24 26.39 -17.03 39.27
C GLY A 24 24.93 -17.05 38.84
N VAL A 25 24.02 -16.66 39.75
CA VAL A 25 22.59 -16.49 39.44
C VAL A 25 22.38 -15.40 38.38
N LEU A 26 23.10 -14.27 38.49
CA LEU A 26 23.03 -13.20 37.50
C LEU A 26 23.52 -13.63 36.11
N GLN A 27 24.62 -14.39 36.04
CA GLN A 27 25.15 -14.93 34.79
C GLN A 27 24.19 -15.92 34.12
N ILE A 28 23.57 -16.81 34.89
CA ILE A 28 22.57 -17.75 34.39
C ILE A 28 21.33 -17.00 33.87
N ALA A 29 20.85 -16.00 34.61
CA ALA A 29 19.70 -15.18 34.20
C ALA A 29 19.99 -14.38 32.92
N ALA A 30 21.18 -13.79 32.79
CA ALA A 30 21.59 -13.05 31.59
C ALA A 30 21.75 -13.98 30.38
N GLY A 31 22.38 -15.15 30.57
CA GLY A 31 22.58 -16.14 29.50
C GLY A 31 21.26 -16.72 29.00
N THR A 32 20.40 -17.17 29.91
CA THR A 32 19.07 -17.70 29.56
C THR A 32 18.19 -16.63 28.93
N GLY A 33 18.22 -15.40 29.44
CA GLY A 33 17.52 -14.26 28.84
C GLY A 33 17.98 -13.98 27.39
N LEU A 34 19.28 -14.00 27.14
CA LEU A 34 19.85 -13.81 25.79
C LEU A 34 19.45 -14.95 24.85
N SER A 35 19.48 -16.21 25.32
CA SER A 35 19.05 -17.37 24.53
C SER A 35 17.56 -17.31 24.20
N VAL A 36 16.70 -16.97 25.16
CA VAL A 36 15.25 -16.78 24.93
C VAL A 36 15.02 -15.65 23.93
N TYR A 37 15.74 -14.53 24.05
CA TYR A 37 15.64 -13.42 23.10
C TYR A 37 16.10 -13.83 21.69
N ALA A 38 17.21 -14.57 21.56
CA ALA A 38 17.71 -15.05 20.28
C ALA A 38 16.75 -16.02 19.60
N VAL A 39 16.10 -16.92 20.36
CA VAL A 39 15.06 -17.83 19.86
C VAL A 39 13.82 -17.05 19.45
N TRP A 40 13.35 -16.10 20.28
CA TRP A 40 12.22 -15.22 19.96
C TRP A 40 12.50 -14.42 18.68
N ALA A 41 13.71 -13.85 18.57
CA ALA A 41 14.16 -13.10 17.41
C ALA A 41 14.28 -13.96 16.15
N GLY A 42 14.93 -15.13 16.24
CA GLY A 42 15.20 -16.00 15.09
C GLY A 42 13.97 -16.74 14.57
N VAL A 43 13.09 -17.18 15.47
CA VAL A 43 11.92 -18.02 15.12
C VAL A 43 10.69 -17.16 14.81
N LEU A 44 10.47 -16.04 15.50
CA LEU A 44 9.26 -15.22 15.34
C LEU A 44 9.44 -14.01 14.40
N MET A 45 10.66 -13.54 14.14
CA MET A 45 10.88 -12.42 13.18
C MET A 45 10.99 -12.74 11.68
N PRO A 46 11.07 -13.99 11.15
CA PRO A 46 11.26 -14.18 9.71
C PRO A 46 10.02 -13.78 8.86
N GLY A 47 8.94 -13.29 9.49
CA GLY A 47 7.76 -12.71 8.82
C GLY A 47 7.64 -11.19 8.86
N PHE A 48 8.35 -10.48 9.74
CA PHE A 48 8.10 -9.05 10.02
C PHE A 48 8.90 -8.08 9.12
N ARG A 49 9.89 -8.59 8.36
CA ARG A 49 10.83 -7.76 7.57
C ARG A 49 10.46 -7.55 6.10
N ARG A 50 9.25 -7.93 5.65
CA ARG A 50 8.90 -7.91 4.21
C ARG A 50 8.49 -6.54 3.67
N VAL A 51 8.28 -5.54 4.54
CA VAL A 51 7.94 -4.18 4.11
C VAL A 51 8.87 -3.22 4.85
N PRO A 52 9.67 -2.39 4.15
CA PRO A 52 10.49 -1.39 4.81
C PRO A 52 9.60 -0.48 5.66
N LEU A 53 10.02 -0.18 6.90
CA LEU A 53 9.30 0.67 7.86
C LEU A 53 8.83 2.01 7.25
N LYS A 54 9.58 2.55 6.29
CA LYS A 54 9.25 3.79 5.58
C LYS A 54 8.00 3.71 4.69
N LEU A 55 7.52 2.51 4.35
CA LEU A 55 6.27 2.27 3.61
C LEU A 55 5.13 1.76 4.49
N GLN A 56 5.33 1.65 5.81
CA GLN A 56 4.25 1.27 6.74
C GLN A 56 3.36 2.48 7.02
N VAL A 57 2.30 2.61 6.21
CA VAL A 57 1.24 3.58 6.45
C VAL A 57 0.37 3.07 7.60
N PRO A 58 0.13 3.85 8.68
CA PRO A 58 -0.76 3.43 9.76
C PRO A 58 -2.17 3.19 9.20
N TYR A 59 -2.79 2.10 9.62
CA TYR A 59 -4.16 1.78 9.21
C TYR A 59 -5.13 2.84 9.73
N LEU A 60 -5.83 3.49 8.80
CA LEU A 60 -6.83 4.50 9.11
C LEU A 60 -8.13 4.16 8.38
N PRO A 61 -9.17 3.67 9.08
CA PRO A 61 -10.41 3.25 8.44
C PRO A 61 -11.11 4.43 7.76
N ALA A 62 -11.61 4.21 6.55
CA ALA A 62 -12.47 5.16 5.86
C ALA A 62 -13.82 5.29 6.60
N SER A 63 -14.28 6.50 6.90
CA SER A 63 -15.58 6.71 7.56
C SER A 63 -16.75 6.18 6.69
N ARG A 64 -17.94 6.01 7.27
CA ARG A 64 -19.13 5.64 6.47
C ARG A 64 -19.47 6.70 5.42
N THR A 65 -19.22 7.98 5.74
CA THR A 65 -19.40 9.10 4.82
C THR A 65 -18.42 9.01 3.67
N GLN A 66 -17.14 8.77 3.93
CA GLN A 66 -16.12 8.55 2.91
C GLN A 66 -16.50 7.40 1.97
N VAL A 67 -16.93 6.26 2.52
CA VAL A 67 -17.36 5.11 1.71
C VAL A 67 -18.53 5.49 0.81
N ARG A 68 -19.52 6.23 1.33
CA ARG A 68 -20.66 6.73 0.53
C ARG A 68 -20.20 7.66 -0.59
N ASN A 69 -19.27 8.57 -0.31
CA ASN A 69 -18.74 9.50 -1.30
C ASN A 69 -17.99 8.77 -2.43
N VAL A 70 -17.19 7.75 -2.09
CA VAL A 70 -16.56 6.87 -3.09
C VAL A 70 -17.60 6.17 -3.95
N MET A 71 -18.66 5.60 -3.35
CA MET A 71 -19.72 4.96 -4.13
C MET A 71 -20.52 5.95 -4.99
N ALA A 72 -20.71 7.19 -4.51
CA ALA A 72 -21.38 8.24 -5.27
C ALA A 72 -20.58 8.65 -6.52
N LEU A 73 -19.25 8.67 -6.43
CA LEU A 73 -18.36 8.89 -7.59
C LEU A 73 -18.38 7.73 -8.60
N LEU A 74 -18.68 6.50 -8.14
CA LEU A 74 -18.82 5.32 -9.01
C LEU A 74 -20.22 5.17 -9.61
N LYS A 75 -21.18 6.01 -9.23
CA LYS A 75 -22.58 5.86 -9.69
C LYS A 75 -22.66 5.90 -11.21
N GLY A 76 -23.32 4.90 -11.79
CA GLY A 76 -23.47 4.74 -13.24
C GLY A 76 -22.32 3.97 -13.91
N ARG A 77 -21.27 3.58 -13.16
CA ARG A 77 -20.24 2.66 -13.64
C ARG A 77 -20.62 1.21 -13.31
N SER A 78 -20.01 0.29 -14.03
CA SER A 78 -20.22 -1.15 -13.89
C SER A 78 -18.91 -1.93 -14.14
N GLY A 79 -18.96 -3.25 -13.93
CA GLY A 79 -17.82 -4.15 -14.14
C GLY A 79 -16.99 -4.38 -12.87
N GLY A 80 -15.75 -4.81 -13.05
CA GLY A 80 -14.84 -5.14 -11.96
C GLY A 80 -14.39 -3.92 -11.16
N PHE A 81 -14.17 -4.11 -9.86
CA PHE A 81 -13.72 -3.10 -8.92
C PHE A 81 -12.50 -3.57 -8.13
N VAL A 82 -11.50 -2.71 -8.00
CA VAL A 82 -10.26 -3.00 -7.27
C VAL A 82 -10.00 -1.90 -6.24
N ASP A 83 -9.71 -2.30 -5.00
CA ASP A 83 -9.29 -1.39 -3.94
C ASP A 83 -7.82 -1.63 -3.56
N LEU A 84 -6.98 -0.61 -3.76
CA LEU A 84 -5.55 -0.65 -3.46
C LEU A 84 -5.31 -0.19 -2.01
N GLY A 85 -4.95 -1.12 -1.13
CA GLY A 85 -4.85 -0.86 0.30
C GLY A 85 -6.19 -1.02 1.02
N SER A 86 -6.87 -2.14 0.77
CA SER A 86 -8.27 -2.34 1.16
C SER A 86 -8.55 -2.36 2.67
N GLY A 87 -7.52 -2.49 3.51
CA GLY A 87 -7.68 -2.44 4.96
C GLY A 87 -8.66 -3.48 5.50
N ASP A 88 -9.69 -3.04 6.21
CA ASP A 88 -10.77 -3.91 6.71
C ASP A 88 -11.82 -4.30 5.65
N GLY A 89 -11.57 -3.96 4.39
CA GLY A 89 -12.34 -4.40 3.23
C GLY A 89 -13.68 -3.71 3.05
N ARG A 90 -14.00 -2.65 3.83
CA ARG A 90 -15.31 -1.99 3.80
C ARG A 90 -15.67 -1.37 2.45
N ILE A 91 -14.70 -0.82 1.73
CA ILE A 91 -14.95 -0.20 0.41
C ILE A 91 -15.24 -1.30 -0.62
N VAL A 92 -14.45 -2.37 -0.66
CA VAL A 92 -14.66 -3.53 -1.54
C VAL A 92 -16.02 -4.18 -1.28
N LEU A 93 -16.37 -4.38 -0.01
CA LEU A 93 -17.65 -4.96 0.38
C LEU A 93 -18.81 -4.08 -0.09
N GLN A 94 -18.69 -2.76 0.10
CA GLN A 94 -19.72 -1.83 -0.35
C GLN A 94 -19.83 -1.78 -1.88
N ALA A 95 -18.72 -1.81 -2.60
CA ALA A 95 -18.72 -1.88 -4.07
C ALA A 95 -19.43 -3.15 -4.56
N HIS A 96 -19.13 -4.30 -3.95
CA HIS A 96 -19.84 -5.55 -4.25
C HIS A 96 -21.36 -5.42 -4.04
N SER A 97 -21.79 -4.83 -2.92
CA SER A 97 -23.21 -4.57 -2.67
C SER A 97 -23.85 -3.58 -3.66
N HIS A 98 -23.07 -2.79 -4.39
CA HIS A 98 -23.53 -1.89 -5.46
C HIS A 98 -23.47 -2.54 -6.87
N GLY A 99 -23.19 -3.85 -6.95
CA GLY A 99 -23.21 -4.61 -8.20
C GLY A 99 -21.88 -4.62 -8.96
N PHE A 100 -20.78 -4.19 -8.35
CA PHE A 100 -19.45 -4.32 -8.95
C PHE A 100 -18.92 -5.74 -8.80
N HIS A 101 -18.66 -6.41 -9.93
CA HIS A 101 -18.15 -7.78 -9.97
C HIS A 101 -17.12 -7.94 -11.11
N PRO A 102 -15.97 -8.59 -10.85
CA PRO A 102 -15.47 -9.02 -9.55
C PRO A 102 -15.05 -7.82 -8.66
N ALA A 103 -15.26 -7.91 -7.34
CA ALA A 103 -14.77 -6.94 -6.36
C ALA A 103 -13.54 -7.50 -5.61
N VAL A 104 -12.40 -6.83 -5.75
CA VAL A 104 -11.10 -7.32 -5.26
C VAL A 104 -10.43 -6.26 -4.37
N GLY A 105 -9.96 -6.68 -3.20
CA GLY A 105 -9.13 -5.85 -2.31
C GLY A 105 -7.72 -6.38 -2.20
N TYR A 106 -6.72 -5.52 -2.41
CA TYR A 106 -5.31 -5.82 -2.16
C TYR A 106 -4.86 -5.23 -0.83
N GLU A 107 -4.28 -6.05 0.05
CA GLU A 107 -3.81 -5.65 1.38
C GLU A 107 -2.56 -6.46 1.76
N LEU A 108 -1.56 -5.82 2.36
CA LEU A 108 -0.32 -6.47 2.80
C LEU A 108 -0.44 -7.04 4.22
N ASN A 109 -1.18 -6.37 5.09
CA ASN A 109 -1.32 -6.74 6.50
C ASN A 109 -2.23 -7.97 6.67
N PRO A 110 -1.69 -9.13 7.11
CA PRO A 110 -2.49 -10.34 7.28
C PRO A 110 -3.59 -10.22 8.34
N TRP A 111 -3.47 -9.32 9.31
CA TRP A 111 -4.50 -9.09 10.32
C TRP A 111 -5.69 -8.34 9.74
N LEU A 112 -5.44 -7.31 8.93
CA LEU A 112 -6.50 -6.59 8.22
C LEU A 112 -7.20 -7.49 7.20
N LEU A 113 -6.44 -8.36 6.53
CA LEU A 113 -7.01 -9.36 5.62
C LEU A 113 -7.94 -10.37 6.34
N ARG A 114 -7.60 -10.77 7.57
CA ARG A 114 -8.49 -11.61 8.38
C ARG A 114 -9.74 -10.83 8.80
N LEU A 115 -9.58 -9.58 9.20
CA LEU A 115 -10.68 -8.69 9.56
C LEU A 115 -11.62 -8.43 8.37
N SER A 116 -11.10 -8.23 7.16
CA SER A 116 -11.90 -8.02 5.96
C SER A 116 -12.70 -9.26 5.57
N ARG A 117 -12.09 -10.44 5.65
CA ARG A 117 -12.78 -11.72 5.45
C ARG A 117 -13.88 -11.95 6.50
N PHE A 118 -13.60 -11.63 7.76
CA PHE A 118 -14.59 -11.69 8.84
C PHE A 118 -15.75 -10.73 8.59
N ASN A 119 -15.47 -9.49 8.15
CA ASN A 119 -16.50 -8.51 7.81
C ASN A 119 -17.38 -8.98 6.64
N ALA A 120 -16.78 -9.53 5.58
CA ALA A 120 -17.53 -10.09 4.46
C ALA A 120 -18.37 -11.30 4.86
N TRP A 121 -17.85 -12.17 5.73
CA TRP A 121 -18.61 -13.28 6.30
C TRP A 121 -19.80 -12.80 7.14
N ARG A 122 -19.56 -11.85 8.04
CA ARG A 122 -20.62 -11.24 8.87
C ARG A 122 -21.69 -10.54 8.03
N ALA A 123 -21.34 -10.05 6.85
CA ALA A 123 -22.26 -9.42 5.90
C ALA A 123 -22.91 -10.41 4.91
N GLY A 124 -22.62 -11.72 4.99
CA GLY A 124 -23.20 -12.73 4.09
C GLY A 124 -22.60 -12.77 2.68
N HIS A 125 -21.49 -12.06 2.46
CA HIS A 125 -20.79 -11.98 1.16
C HIS A 125 -19.48 -12.78 1.12
N TYR A 126 -19.33 -13.75 2.02
CA TYR A 126 -18.16 -14.62 2.02
C TYR A 126 -18.01 -15.36 0.68
N GLY A 127 -16.80 -15.39 0.13
CA GLY A 127 -16.52 -16.01 -1.17
C GLY A 127 -16.99 -15.22 -2.39
N GLN A 128 -17.83 -14.18 -2.21
CA GLN A 128 -18.27 -13.32 -3.31
C GLN A 128 -17.31 -12.14 -3.53
N VAL A 129 -16.66 -11.68 -2.48
CA VAL A 129 -15.58 -10.68 -2.52
C VAL A 129 -14.22 -11.34 -2.32
N SER A 130 -13.21 -10.85 -3.05
CA SER A 130 -11.85 -11.41 -3.02
C SER A 130 -10.90 -10.49 -2.29
N TYR A 131 -10.35 -10.93 -1.16
CA TYR A 131 -9.28 -10.23 -0.44
C TYR A 131 -7.96 -10.98 -0.60
N LEU A 132 -7.00 -10.33 -1.26
CA LEU A 132 -5.73 -10.92 -1.68
C LEU A 132 -4.55 -10.27 -0.95
N LYS A 133 -3.70 -11.12 -0.36
CA LYS A 133 -2.44 -10.68 0.25
C LYS A 133 -1.39 -10.41 -0.82
N LYS A 134 -1.44 -9.24 -1.46
CA LYS A 134 -0.48 -8.85 -2.50
C LYS A 134 0.01 -7.43 -2.31
N ASP A 135 1.23 -7.20 -2.75
CA ASP A 135 1.82 -5.88 -2.84
C ASP A 135 1.20 -5.13 -4.02
N LEU A 136 0.61 -3.97 -3.76
CA LEU A 136 -0.03 -3.13 -4.77
C LEU A 136 0.94 -2.72 -5.89
N TRP A 137 2.26 -2.69 -5.63
CA TRP A 137 3.25 -2.36 -6.65
C TRP A 137 3.46 -3.48 -7.66
N LYS A 138 3.20 -4.74 -7.26
CA LYS A 138 3.50 -5.95 -8.04
C LYS A 138 2.28 -6.52 -8.75
N VAL A 139 1.07 -6.05 -8.43
CA VAL A 139 -0.14 -6.47 -9.14
C VAL A 139 -0.24 -5.75 -10.48
N SER A 140 -0.67 -6.46 -11.51
CA SER A 140 -1.02 -5.87 -12.80
C SER A 140 -2.38 -5.19 -12.69
N LEU A 141 -2.47 -3.96 -13.18
CA LEU A 141 -3.71 -3.18 -13.25
C LEU A 141 -4.31 -3.08 -14.66
N ALA A 142 -3.73 -3.80 -15.64
CA ALA A 142 -4.11 -3.71 -17.06
C ALA A 142 -5.60 -3.94 -17.35
N ASP A 143 -6.26 -4.82 -16.60
CA ASP A 143 -7.67 -5.18 -16.81
C ASP A 143 -8.64 -4.43 -15.87
N CYS A 144 -8.14 -3.48 -15.08
CA CYS A 144 -8.91 -2.82 -14.03
C CYS A 144 -9.62 -1.56 -14.56
N LYS A 145 -10.97 -1.53 -14.52
CA LYS A 145 -11.77 -0.39 -15.00
C LYS A 145 -12.21 0.58 -13.90
N ASN A 146 -12.31 0.11 -12.66
CA ASN A 146 -12.71 0.90 -11.51
C ASN A 146 -11.73 0.62 -10.39
N VAL A 147 -10.99 1.64 -9.94
CA VAL A 147 -9.98 1.51 -8.90
C VAL A 147 -10.26 2.53 -7.80
N SER A 148 -10.24 2.09 -6.54
CA SER A 148 -10.19 2.99 -5.39
C SER A 148 -8.84 2.93 -4.69
N VAL A 149 -8.46 4.06 -4.13
CA VAL A 149 -7.22 4.24 -3.38
C VAL A 149 -7.50 5.09 -2.16
N PHE A 150 -7.18 4.57 -0.97
CA PHE A 150 -7.23 5.31 0.29
C PHE A 150 -5.87 5.19 0.98
N LEU A 151 -4.87 5.94 0.49
CA LEU A 151 -3.47 5.84 0.92
C LEU A 151 -2.92 7.19 1.37
N ALA A 152 -1.77 7.15 2.06
CA ALA A 152 -1.10 8.36 2.53
C ALA A 152 -0.54 9.22 1.38
N PRO A 153 -0.43 10.55 1.57
CA PRO A 153 0.10 11.48 0.56
C PRO A 153 1.50 11.13 0.06
N SER A 154 2.34 10.50 0.90
CA SER A 154 3.69 10.08 0.52
C SER A 154 3.73 8.98 -0.54
N VAL A 155 2.64 8.22 -0.69
CA VAL A 155 2.54 7.08 -1.62
C VAL A 155 1.92 7.50 -2.95
N LEU A 156 1.04 8.52 -2.93
CA LEU A 156 0.26 8.93 -4.10
C LEU A 156 1.11 9.34 -5.32
N PRO A 157 2.22 10.10 -5.20
CA PRO A 157 3.04 10.47 -6.37
C PRO A 157 3.61 9.26 -7.11
N LEU A 158 4.11 8.25 -6.38
CA LEU A 158 4.65 7.03 -6.97
C LEU A 158 3.54 6.18 -7.58
N LEU A 159 2.38 6.13 -6.92
CA LEU A 159 1.24 5.37 -7.40
C LEU A 159 0.65 5.99 -8.68
N GLN A 160 0.68 7.31 -8.79
CA GLN A 160 0.27 8.06 -9.98
C GLN A 160 0.98 7.53 -11.25
N VAL A 161 2.30 7.35 -11.17
CA VAL A 161 3.13 6.83 -12.27
C VAL A 161 2.69 5.43 -12.67
N LYS A 162 2.49 4.53 -11.70
CA LYS A 162 2.05 3.15 -11.95
C LYS A 162 0.64 3.12 -12.57
N LEU A 163 -0.29 3.90 -12.04
CA LEU A 163 -1.67 3.93 -12.51
C LEU A 163 -1.76 4.41 -13.96
N VAL A 164 -1.04 5.48 -14.31
CA VAL A 164 -0.98 5.97 -15.71
C VAL A 164 -0.28 4.99 -16.62
N ALA A 165 0.73 4.24 -16.15
CA ALA A 165 1.41 3.25 -16.97
C ALA A 165 0.55 2.01 -17.25
N GLU A 166 -0.20 1.53 -16.25
CA GLU A 166 -0.83 0.20 -16.33
C GLU A 166 -2.33 0.21 -16.59
N LEU A 167 -3.09 1.24 -16.17
CA LEU A 167 -4.54 1.20 -16.31
C LEU A 167 -5.00 1.39 -17.77
N PRO A 168 -6.14 0.81 -18.18
CA PRO A 168 -6.72 1.10 -19.49
C PRO A 168 -7.27 2.54 -19.55
N ASP A 169 -7.38 3.12 -20.76
CA ASP A 169 -7.82 4.52 -20.93
C ASP A 169 -9.21 4.79 -20.33
N GLY A 170 -10.12 3.82 -20.43
CA GLY A 170 -11.47 3.89 -19.86
C GLY A 170 -11.56 3.70 -18.35
N ALA A 171 -10.44 3.52 -17.66
CA ALA A 171 -10.41 3.33 -16.21
C ALA A 171 -10.71 4.63 -15.46
N VAL A 172 -11.41 4.48 -14.33
CA VAL A 172 -11.59 5.53 -13.33
C VAL A 172 -10.85 5.15 -12.07
N VAL A 173 -10.09 6.10 -11.55
CA VAL A 173 -9.44 6.03 -10.25
C VAL A 173 -10.16 6.97 -9.29
N ILE A 174 -10.47 6.47 -8.09
CA ILE A 174 -11.02 7.27 -7.00
C ILE A 174 -10.01 7.34 -5.88
N ALA A 175 -9.57 8.54 -5.55
CA ALA A 175 -8.77 8.80 -4.37
C ALA A 175 -9.68 9.24 -3.22
N GLY A 176 -9.51 8.68 -2.03
CA GLY A 176 -10.19 9.14 -0.82
C GLY A 176 -9.24 9.86 0.13
N ARG A 177 -9.77 10.83 0.87
CA ARG A 177 -9.10 11.71 1.85
C ARG A 177 -7.98 12.62 1.31
N PHE A 178 -7.18 12.17 0.36
CA PHE A 178 -6.11 12.94 -0.25
C PHE A 178 -6.17 12.86 -1.79
N PRO A 179 -6.04 13.99 -2.51
CA PRO A 179 -6.00 14.00 -3.97
C PRO A 179 -4.64 13.56 -4.51
N PHE A 180 -4.61 13.14 -5.78
CA PHE A 180 -3.36 13.00 -6.53
C PHE A 180 -2.79 14.40 -6.85
N PRO A 181 -1.49 14.65 -6.62
CA PRO A 181 -0.91 15.99 -6.68
C PRO A 181 -0.90 16.62 -8.08
N ASP A 182 -0.64 15.83 -9.14
CA ASP A 182 -0.49 16.37 -10.50
C ASP A 182 -1.69 16.07 -11.41
N TRP A 183 -2.77 15.51 -10.85
CA TRP A 183 -3.95 15.15 -11.62
C TRP A 183 -5.10 16.11 -11.38
N THR A 184 -5.81 16.43 -12.45
CA THR A 184 -7.03 17.22 -12.39
C THR A 184 -8.22 16.28 -12.16
N PRO A 185 -8.96 16.43 -11.04
CA PRO A 185 -10.12 15.60 -10.75
C PRO A 185 -11.27 15.95 -11.70
N CYS A 186 -11.96 14.92 -12.21
CA CYS A 186 -13.17 15.12 -13.02
C CYS A 186 -14.40 15.39 -12.16
N LYS A 187 -14.43 14.85 -10.94
CA LYS A 187 -15.50 15.05 -9.98
C LYS A 187 -14.95 14.94 -8.56
N VAL A 188 -15.53 15.73 -7.66
CA VAL A 188 -15.21 15.74 -6.24
C VAL A 188 -16.49 15.55 -5.45
N GLU A 189 -16.45 14.74 -4.39
CA GLU A 189 -17.58 14.47 -3.50
C GLU A 189 -17.16 14.57 -2.04
N GLY A 190 -18.02 15.12 -1.20
CA GLY A 190 -17.75 15.33 0.23
C GLY A 190 -16.85 16.52 0.55
N GLU A 191 -16.57 16.69 1.85
CA GLU A 191 -15.84 17.83 2.40
C GLU A 191 -14.87 17.37 3.50
N GLY A 192 -13.82 18.17 3.73
CA GLY A 192 -12.84 17.93 4.78
C GLY A 192 -12.17 16.56 4.69
N VAL A 193 -12.16 15.82 5.80
CA VAL A 193 -11.49 14.52 5.91
C VAL A 193 -12.19 13.38 5.16
N ASP A 194 -13.43 13.59 4.73
CA ASP A 194 -14.27 12.61 4.03
C ASP A 194 -14.35 12.89 2.51
N GLN A 195 -13.54 13.82 2.01
CA GLN A 195 -13.53 14.20 0.61
C GLN A 195 -12.98 13.05 -0.27
N ALA A 196 -13.52 12.94 -1.49
CA ALA A 196 -13.14 11.96 -2.48
C ALA A 196 -13.03 12.62 -3.86
N TRP A 197 -12.09 12.15 -4.68
CA TRP A 197 -11.81 12.68 -6.01
C TRP A 197 -11.82 11.55 -7.03
N ALA A 198 -12.52 11.75 -8.15
CA ALA A 198 -12.51 10.84 -9.29
C ALA A 198 -11.60 11.38 -10.39
N TYR A 199 -10.92 10.46 -11.08
CA TYR A 199 -10.00 10.75 -12.18
C TYR A 199 -10.20 9.75 -13.31
N TYR A 200 -10.33 10.24 -14.54
CA TYR A 200 -10.30 9.40 -15.75
C TYR A 200 -8.86 9.26 -16.24
N ILE A 201 -8.38 8.03 -16.43
CA ILE A 201 -6.99 7.77 -16.83
C ILE A 201 -6.65 8.39 -18.18
N GLN A 202 -7.56 8.31 -19.15
CA GLN A 202 -7.38 8.94 -20.46
C GLN A 202 -7.04 10.44 -20.36
N ALA A 203 -7.72 11.17 -19.47
CA ALA A 203 -7.51 12.61 -19.29
C ALA A 203 -6.15 12.94 -18.66
N GLN A 204 -5.52 11.99 -17.95
CA GLN A 204 -4.20 12.19 -17.33
C GLN A 204 -3.05 11.82 -18.28
N ARG A 205 -3.31 11.00 -19.30
CA ARG A 205 -2.33 10.66 -20.36
C ARG A 205 -2.23 11.75 -21.42
N GLY A 206 -3.36 12.36 -21.75
CA GLY A 206 -3.40 13.57 -22.55
C GLY A 206 -2.98 14.77 -21.71
N GLY A 207 -1.67 14.89 -21.43
CA GLY A 207 -1.12 16.12 -20.88
C GLY A 207 -1.55 17.33 -21.72
N PRO A 208 -1.47 18.56 -21.18
CA PRO A 208 -1.94 19.73 -21.91
C PRO A 208 -1.20 19.82 -23.24
N GLU A 209 -1.89 19.52 -24.35
CA GLU A 209 -1.37 19.87 -25.65
C GLU A 209 -1.13 21.38 -25.64
N ARG A 210 0.11 21.77 -25.92
CA ARG A 210 0.43 23.13 -26.32
C ARG A 210 -0.56 23.49 -27.41
N GLY A 211 -1.43 24.47 -27.15
CA GLY A 211 -2.46 24.91 -28.07
C GLY A 211 -1.90 25.07 -29.48
N GLY A 212 -2.22 24.11 -30.34
CA GLY A 212 -2.03 24.19 -31.78
C GLY A 212 -2.99 25.24 -32.30
N SER A 213 -2.56 26.50 -32.28
CA SER A 213 -3.16 27.59 -33.03
C SER A 213 -3.05 27.26 -34.52
N GLY A 214 -4.10 26.64 -35.06
CA GLY A 214 -4.31 26.46 -36.48
C GLY A 214 -4.71 27.79 -37.13
N GLY A 215 -3.73 28.44 -37.76
CA GLY A 215 -3.84 29.07 -39.08
C GLY A 215 -4.97 30.07 -39.33
N GLY A 216 -4.74 31.34 -38.99
CA GLY A 216 -5.33 32.51 -39.64
C GLY A 216 -4.23 33.51 -40.01
N ARG A 217 -4.09 33.80 -41.31
CA ARG A 217 -2.98 34.50 -41.97
C ARG A 217 -2.99 36.02 -41.73
N ALA A 218 -1.89 36.54 -41.14
CA ALA A 218 -1.08 37.79 -41.31
C ALA A 218 -1.69 39.08 -41.95
N PRO A 219 -1.17 40.33 -41.70
CA PRO A 219 0.25 40.63 -41.40
C PRO A 219 0.61 41.74 -40.36
N ASP A 220 1.83 41.56 -39.83
CA ASP A 220 2.94 42.52 -39.57
C ASP A 220 2.67 43.79 -38.73
N THR A 221 3.39 44.03 -37.63
CA THR A 221 4.75 44.64 -37.66
C THR A 221 5.45 44.65 -36.29
N HIS A 222 6.79 44.57 -36.35
CA HIS A 222 7.81 45.17 -35.48
C HIS A 222 8.28 44.56 -34.12
N SER A 223 9.48 43.96 -34.19
CA SER A 223 10.72 44.15 -33.37
C SER A 223 10.87 43.67 -31.90
N GLY A 224 11.54 42.50 -31.75
CA GLY A 224 12.73 42.15 -30.90
C GLY A 224 12.72 42.26 -29.34
N PRO A 225 13.72 41.71 -28.61
CA PRO A 225 14.52 40.48 -28.79
C PRO A 225 14.37 39.46 -27.63
N HIS A 226 14.89 38.24 -27.86
CA HIS A 226 15.03 37.11 -26.93
C HIS A 226 15.85 37.44 -25.64
N PRO A 227 15.67 36.68 -24.55
CA PRO A 227 16.66 35.63 -24.27
C PRO A 227 16.08 34.28 -23.81
N ALA A 228 16.98 33.31 -23.78
CA ALA A 228 16.78 31.87 -23.59
C ALA A 228 16.57 31.46 -22.12
N GLY A 229 15.91 30.33 -21.92
CA GLY A 229 15.78 29.67 -20.61
C GLY A 229 14.92 28.42 -20.66
N GLY A 230 15.43 27.33 -21.23
CA GLY A 230 14.76 26.03 -21.22
C GLY A 230 15.01 25.29 -19.89
N PRO A 231 13.99 24.81 -19.16
CA PRO A 231 14.20 24.01 -17.97
C PRO A 231 14.50 22.54 -18.29
N LEU A 232 15.77 22.20 -18.04
CA LEU A 232 16.33 20.97 -17.49
C LEU A 232 15.32 19.95 -16.90
N LEU A 233 14.64 19.13 -17.71
CA LEU A 233 13.82 18.02 -17.19
C LEU A 233 13.90 16.73 -18.01
N LEU A 234 15.10 16.41 -18.52
CA LEU A 234 15.33 15.20 -19.31
C LEU A 234 16.58 14.41 -18.90
N ARG A 235 17.06 14.57 -17.65
CA ARG A 235 18.29 13.91 -17.17
C ARG A 235 18.16 12.97 -15.98
N VAL A 236 16.95 12.58 -15.56
CA VAL A 236 16.77 11.71 -14.37
C VAL A 236 16.38 10.26 -14.71
N VAL A 237 16.25 9.88 -15.99
CA VAL A 237 15.84 8.50 -16.39
C VAL A 237 17.02 7.56 -16.69
N SER A 238 18.23 7.82 -16.18
CA SER A 238 19.42 7.00 -16.47
C SER A 238 20.16 6.45 -15.23
N LYS A 239 19.59 6.52 -14.03
CA LYS A 239 20.19 5.87 -12.85
C LYS A 239 19.11 5.26 -11.99
N LEU A 240 18.70 4.04 -12.34
CA LEU A 240 18.08 3.02 -11.48
C LEU A 240 17.85 1.73 -12.30
N GLN A 241 18.92 1.22 -12.89
CA GLN A 241 19.10 -0.20 -13.22
C GLN A 241 20.27 -0.72 -12.39
#